data_AF-A0A2V9DPS8-F1
#
_entry.id   AF-A0A2V9DPS8-F1
#
_cell.length_a   1.000
_cell.length_b   1.000
_cell.length_c   1.000
_cell.angle_alpha   90.00
_cell.angle_beta   90.00
_cell.angle_gamma   90.00
#
_symmetry.space_group_name_H-M   'P 1'
#
loop_
_entity.id
_entity.type
_entity.pdbx_description
1 polymer ?
#
loop_
_entity_poly.entity_id
_entity_poly.type
_entity_poly.pdbx_seq_one_letter_code
_entity_poly.pdbx_strand_id
1 'polypeptide(L)'
;MTPYIPKQIKPIRERVEAKLDRELIVELERYCQYLESDRDYVIAQALSVAFRKDKGFAEWQRNHPIEQPRSEEASDQAAPRNK
;
A
#
# COMPACT_ATOMS: atom_id res chain seq x y z
N MET A 1 -4.71 -29.29 -17.65
CA MET A 1 -4.50 -29.49 -16.21
C MET A 1 -4.57 -28.14 -15.53
N THR A 2 -5.63 -27.88 -14.77
CA THR A 2 -5.83 -26.63 -14.03
C THR A 2 -5.06 -26.69 -12.70
N PRO A 3 -4.22 -25.71 -12.36
CA PRO A 3 -3.46 -25.73 -11.11
C PRO A 3 -4.38 -25.60 -9.89
N TYR A 4 -4.17 -26.45 -8.88
CA TYR A 4 -4.98 -26.54 -7.65
C TYR A 4 -4.69 -25.39 -6.65
N ILE A 5 -3.58 -24.67 -6.86
CA ILE A 5 -3.15 -23.57 -5.98
C ILE A 5 -3.41 -22.24 -6.73
N PRO A 6 -4.23 -21.34 -6.17
CA PRO A 6 -4.44 -20.02 -6.75
C PRO A 6 -3.15 -19.21 -6.74
N LYS A 7 -2.93 -18.39 -7.78
CA LYS A 7 -1.78 -17.48 -7.83
C LYS A 7 -1.84 -16.55 -6.62
N GLN A 8 -0.78 -16.56 -5.81
CA GLN A 8 -0.66 -15.65 -4.68
C GLN A 8 -0.63 -14.21 -5.19
N ILE A 9 -1.60 -13.40 -4.78
CA ILE A 9 -1.59 -11.95 -5.02
C ILE A 9 -0.51 -11.39 -4.12
N LYS A 10 0.67 -11.12 -4.68
CA LYS A 10 1.72 -10.42 -3.96
C LYS A 10 1.27 -8.97 -3.81
N PRO A 11 1.18 -8.42 -2.58
CA PRO A 11 0.87 -7.01 -2.43
C PRO A 11 1.96 -6.20 -3.14
N ILE A 12 1.55 -5.34 -4.06
CA ILE A 12 2.45 -4.39 -4.72
C ILE A 12 2.85 -3.39 -3.63
N ARG A 13 4.07 -3.52 -3.12
CA ARG A 13 4.67 -2.56 -2.20
C ARG A 13 5.56 -1.65 -3.02
N GLU A 14 5.16 -0.39 -3.16
CA GLU A 14 6.00 0.63 -3.76
C GLU A 14 6.97 1.18 -2.71
N ARG A 15 8.26 1.28 -3.07
CA ARG A 15 9.27 1.85 -2.19
C ARG A 15 9.19 3.37 -2.27
N VAL A 16 8.91 4.00 -1.14
CA VAL A 16 8.93 5.46 -1.00
C VAL A 16 10.25 5.85 -0.31
N GLU A 17 11.07 6.65 -0.99
CA GLU A 17 12.30 7.19 -0.41
C GLU A 17 12.05 8.61 0.10
N ALA A 18 12.17 8.79 1.42
CA ALA A 18 11.96 10.07 2.09
C ALA A 18 13.21 10.47 2.87
N LYS A 19 13.56 11.77 2.81
CA LYS A 19 14.60 12.36 3.67
C LYS A 19 13.94 12.80 4.97
N LEU A 20 14.50 12.35 6.09
CA LEU A 20 14.05 12.71 7.43
C LEU A 20 15.16 13.50 8.13
N ASP A 21 14.76 14.44 8.98
CA ASP A 21 15.70 15.14 9.84
C ASP A 21 16.40 14.17 10.79
N ARG A 22 17.64 14.52 11.13
CA ARG A 22 18.49 13.65 11.96
C ARG A 22 17.86 13.35 13.32
N GLU A 23 17.20 14.32 13.93
CA GLU A 23 16.53 14.16 15.22
C GLU A 23 15.38 13.16 15.13
N LEU A 24 14.59 13.25 14.06
CA LEU A 24 13.48 12.33 13.80
C LEU A 24 13.97 10.90 13.52
N ILE A 25 15.12 10.74 12.86
CA ILE A 25 15.74 9.41 12.65
C ILE A 25 16.11 8.78 14.00
N VAL A 26 16.72 9.55 14.90
CA VAL A 26 17.11 9.03 16.22
C VAL A 26 15.88 8.62 17.03
N GLU A 27 14.81 9.41 16.98
CA GLU A 27 13.56 9.08 17.65
C GLU A 27 12.89 7.85 17.03
N LEU A 28 12.88 7.75 15.69
CA LEU A 28 12.38 6.59 14.97
C LEU A 28 13.13 5.32 15.37
N GLU A 29 14.46 5.34 15.47
CA GLU A 29 15.25 4.18 15.88
C GLU A 29 14.92 3.72 17.30
N ARG A 30 14.76 4.65 18.24
CA ARG A 30 14.32 4.32 19.62
C ARG A 30 12.92 3.72 19.63
N TYR A 31 12.02 4.27 18.81
CA TYR A 31 10.66 3.78 18.72
C TYR A 31 10.59 2.37 18.07
N CYS A 32 11.43 2.11 17.07
CA CYS A 32 11.61 0.78 16.49
C CYS A 32 12.11 -0.24 17.52
N GLN A 33 13.08 0.14 18.36
CA GLN A 33 13.57 -0.71 19.45
C GLN A 33 12.48 -0.98 20.49
N TYR A 34 11.70 0.04 20.86
CA TYR A 34 10.60 -0.10 21.82
C TYR A 34 9.50 -1.03 21.33
N LEU A 35 9.15 -0.97 20.05
CA LEU A 35 8.14 -1.82 19.42
C LEU A 35 8.69 -3.14 18.88
N GLU A 36 9.99 -3.40 19.02
CA GLU A 36 10.69 -4.56 18.45
C GLU A 36 10.34 -4.78 16.97
N SER A 37 10.30 -3.68 16.20
CA SER A 37 9.78 -3.64 14.83
C SER A 37 10.72 -2.91 13.88
N ASP A 38 10.64 -3.24 12.59
CA ASP A 38 11.42 -2.58 11.54
C ASP A 38 10.92 -1.16 11.22
N ARG A 39 11.82 -0.33 10.69
CA ARG A 39 11.53 1.06 10.29
C ARG A 39 10.40 1.13 9.28
N ASP A 40 10.40 0.27 8.26
CA ASP A 40 9.37 0.23 7.23
C ASP A 40 7.98 -0.02 7.83
N TYR A 41 7.88 -0.92 8.81
CA TYR A 41 6.63 -1.22 9.50
C TYR A 41 6.15 -0.02 10.31
N VAL A 42 7.05 0.57 11.10
CA VAL A 42 6.74 1.73 11.94
C VAL A 42 6.30 2.92 11.11
N ILE A 43 7.00 3.22 10.00
CA ILE A 43 6.66 4.31 9.08
C ILE A 43 5.29 4.07 8.44
N ALA A 44 5.05 2.86 7.92
CA ALA A 44 3.76 2.53 7.30
C ALA A 44 2.60 2.69 8.30
N GLN A 45 2.80 2.23 9.55
CA GLN A 45 1.79 2.34 10.58
C GLN A 45 1.56 3.79 11.03
N ALA A 46 2.63 4.57 11.17
CA ALA A 46 2.55 5.99 11.52
C ALA A 46 1.76 6.78 10.46
N LEU A 47 2.04 6.55 9.17
CA LEU A 47 1.31 7.16 8.06
C LEU A 47 -0.16 6.72 8.05
N SER A 48 -0.43 5.43 8.26
CA SER A 48 -1.81 4.92 8.34
C SER A 48 -2.61 5.62 9.46
N VAL A 49 -2.00 5.79 10.63
CA VAL A 49 -2.62 6.49 11.75
C VAL A 49 -2.82 7.98 11.44
N ALA A 50 -1.83 8.64 10.85
CA ALA A 50 -1.92 10.05 10.48
C ALA A 50 -3.08 10.30 9.51
N PHE A 51 -3.16 9.54 8.42
CA PHE A 51 -4.21 9.68 7.41
C PHE A 51 -5.61 9.37 7.95
N ARG A 52 -5.73 8.41 8.88
CA ARG A 52 -7.02 8.07 9.50
C ARG A 52 -7.49 9.12 10.50
N LYS A 53 -6.57 9.81 11.19
CA LYS A 53 -6.90 10.81 12.21
C LYS A 53 -7.11 12.20 11.62
N ASP A 54 -6.50 12.50 10.49
CA ASP A 54 -6.65 13.79 9.82
C ASP A 54 -7.99 13.88 9.09
N LYS A 55 -8.96 14.54 9.75
CA LYS A 55 -10.29 14.77 9.17
C LYS A 55 -10.24 15.69 7.95
N GLY A 56 -9.35 16.67 7.94
CA GLY A 56 -9.19 17.59 6.81
C GLY A 56 -8.67 16.85 5.59
N PHE A 57 -7.71 15.94 5.78
CA PHE A 57 -7.26 15.05 4.72
C PHE A 57 -8.38 14.13 4.23
N ALA A 58 -9.17 13.54 5.14
CA ALA A 58 -10.29 12.68 4.77
C ALA A 58 -11.39 13.43 3.98
N GLU A 59 -11.68 14.69 4.34
CA GLU A 59 -12.60 15.55 3.60
C GLU A 59 -12.04 15.93 2.23
N TRP A 60 -10.76 16.25 2.15
CA TRP A 60 -10.08 16.51 0.88
C TRP A 60 -10.10 15.29 -0.05
N GLN A 61 -9.84 14.08 0.46
CA GLN A 61 -9.92 12.84 -0.31
C GLN A 61 -11.31 12.58 -0.90
N ARG A 62 -12.39 12.93 -0.19
CA ARG A 62 -13.76 12.80 -0.72
C ARG A 62 -14.02 13.72 -1.90
N ASN A 63 -13.38 14.88 -1.93
CA ASN A 63 -13.51 15.87 -2.99
C ASN A 63 -12.55 15.63 -4.17
N HIS A 64 -11.53 14.78 -3.97
CA HIS A 64 -10.53 14.40 -4.95
C HIS A 64 -10.41 12.87 -5.05
N PRO A 65 -11.42 12.18 -5.60
CA PRO A 65 -11.31 10.74 -5.82
C PRO A 65 -10.13 10.46 -6.75
N ILE A 66 -9.20 9.62 -6.29
CA ILE A 66 -8.12 9.11 -7.14
C ILE A 66 -8.78 8.24 -8.21
N GLU A 67 -8.62 8.61 -9.49
CA GLU A 67 -8.92 7.71 -10.60
C GLU A 67 -7.97 6.53 -10.50
N GLN A 68 -8.43 5.43 -9.90
CA GLN A 68 -7.67 4.19 -9.91
C GLN A 68 -7.50 3.77 -11.38
N PRO A 69 -6.28 3.47 -11.86
CA PRO A 69 -6.15 2.77 -13.13
C PRO A 69 -6.86 1.43 -12.96
N ARG A 70 -8.05 1.34 -13.58
CA ARG A 70 -8.82 0.10 -13.71
C ARG A 70 -7.83 -0.95 -14.19
N SER A 71 -7.55 -1.96 -13.36
CA SER A 71 -6.77 -3.11 -13.76
C SER A 71 -7.47 -3.75 -14.95
N GLU A 72 -6.94 -3.47 -16.14
CA GLU A 72 -7.47 -3.85 -17.43
C GLU A 72 -6.99 -5.28 -17.76
N GLU A 73 -7.28 -6.25 -16.88
CA GLU A 73 -6.88 -7.64 -17.09
C GLU A 73 -7.91 -8.61 -16.49
N ALA A 74 -9.06 -8.76 -17.16
CA ALA A 74 -9.84 -10.00 -17.19
C ALA A 74 -10.97 -9.92 -18.23
N SER A 75 -10.62 -9.66 -19.50
CA SER A 75 -11.54 -9.91 -20.62
C SER A 75 -10.84 -10.72 -21.71
N ASP A 76 -10.19 -11.81 -21.31
CA ASP A 76 -9.88 -12.92 -22.21
C ASP A 76 -10.56 -14.18 -21.67
N GLN A 77 -11.87 -14.26 -21.91
CA GLN A 77 -12.63 -15.49 -21.78
C GLN A 77 -13.95 -15.40 -22.55
N ALA A 78 -13.87 -15.67 -23.85
CA ALA A 78 -14.97 -16.24 -24.61
C ALA A 78 -14.38 -17.15 -25.70
N ALA A 79 -14.45 -18.45 -25.41
CA ALA A 79 -13.96 -19.54 -26.24
C ALA A 79 -14.87 -19.80 -27.48
N PRO A 80 -14.65 -20.89 -28.22
CA PRO A 80 -14.30 -20.94 -29.64
C PRO A 80 -15.52 -20.96 -30.58
N ARG A 81 -15.32 -20.63 -31.87
CA ARG A 81 -16.31 -20.91 -32.92
C ARG A 81 -15.67 -21.74 -34.03
N ASN A 82 -16.03 -23.03 -34.02
CA ASN A 82 -15.90 -23.97 -35.15
C ASN A 82 -16.16 -23.30 -36.51
N LYS A 83 -15.33 -23.62 -37.50
CA LYS A 83 -15.81 -23.96 -38.85
C LYS A 83 -14.79 -24.84 -39.58
#